data_AF-A0A1B1M695-F1
#
_entry.id   AF-A0A1B1M695-F1
#
_cell.length_a   1.000
_cell.length_b   1.000
_cell.length_c   1.000
_cell.angle_alpha   90.00
_cell.angle_beta   90.00
_cell.angle_gamma   90.00
#
_symmetry.space_group_name_H-M   'P 1'
#
loop_
_entity.id
_entity.type
_entity.pdbx_description
1 polymer ?
#
loop_
_entity_poly.entity_id
_entity_poly.type
_entity_poly.pdbx_seq_one_letter_code
_entity_poly.pdbx_strand_id
1 'polypeptide(L)'
;MAALEELEEARSVWQAYEVEFAERRKKEKHDGLRRPGSVDDWHRLTWGGFGVAWCDDPRVHPHQSLAEVLRRLISALEREPGSECPACGGERLVWKYELDHEPSTGPVCTDCGILVPRPVLTPEALADARRGRLLVSA
;
A
#
# COMPACT_ATOMS: atom_id res chain seq x y z
N MET A 1 -22.46 1.40 15.37
CA MET A 1 -21.40 0.54 15.94
C MET A 1 -20.46 -0.01 14.87
N ALA A 2 -20.93 -0.19 13.62
CA ALA A 2 -20.13 -0.68 12.49
C ALA A 2 -18.74 -0.05 12.29
N ALA A 3 -18.56 1.26 12.49
CA ALA A 3 -17.26 1.90 12.27
C ALA A 3 -16.17 1.45 13.27
N LEU A 4 -16.53 1.19 14.53
CA LEU A 4 -15.56 0.69 15.51
C LEU A 4 -15.23 -0.78 15.23
N GLU A 5 -16.24 -1.58 14.93
CA GLU A 5 -16.08 -3.00 14.56
C GLU A 5 -15.15 -3.14 13.35
N GLU A 6 -15.33 -2.31 12.31
CA GLU A 6 -14.46 -2.29 11.14
C GLU A 6 -12.99 -1.95 11.49
N LEU A 7 -12.77 -0.99 12.38
CA LEU A 7 -11.43 -0.64 12.86
C LEU A 7 -10.81 -1.78 13.67
N GLU A 8 -11.60 -2.46 14.50
CA GLU A 8 -11.14 -3.62 15.28
C GLU A 8 -10.79 -4.80 14.37
N GLU A 9 -11.58 -5.07 13.33
CA GLU A 9 -11.26 -6.07 12.31
C GLU A 9 -9.96 -5.75 11.58
N ALA A 10 -9.78 -4.49 11.14
CA ALA A 10 -8.54 -4.06 10.49
C ALA A 10 -7.34 -4.16 11.45
N ARG A 11 -7.53 -3.84 12.73
CA ARG A 11 -6.51 -4.01 13.77
C ARG A 11 -6.12 -5.48 13.94
N SER A 12 -7.09 -6.40 13.92
CA SER A 12 -6.80 -7.84 13.99
C SER A 12 -5.97 -8.32 12.79
N VAL A 13 -6.25 -7.80 11.59
CA VAL A 13 -5.43 -8.08 10.39
C VAL A 13 -4.00 -7.62 10.59
N TRP A 14 -3.80 -6.37 11.02
CA TRP A 14 -2.44 -5.84 11.26
C TRP A 14 -1.69 -6.62 12.34
N GLN A 15 -2.35 -6.94 13.45
CA GLN A 15 -1.74 -7.71 14.55
C GLN A 15 -1.32 -9.12 14.11
N ALA A 16 -2.14 -9.79 13.31
CA ALA A 16 -1.79 -11.09 12.76
C ALA A 16 -0.53 -11.00 11.88
N TYR A 17 -0.47 -10.01 10.99
CA TYR A 17 0.70 -9.75 10.17
C TYR A 17 1.97 -9.47 11.01
N GLU A 18 1.87 -8.63 12.05
CA GLU A 18 3.00 -8.34 12.94
C GLU A 18 3.54 -9.60 13.65
N VAL A 19 2.66 -10.51 14.08
CA VAL A 19 3.04 -11.78 14.69
C VAL A 19 3.79 -12.66 13.68
N GLU A 20 3.25 -12.81 12.46
CA GLU A 20 3.87 -13.60 11.40
C GLU A 20 5.25 -13.04 10.99
N PHE A 21 5.34 -11.71 10.86
CA PHE A 21 6.60 -11.02 10.62
C PHE A 21 7.62 -11.29 11.73
N ALA A 22 7.21 -11.19 13.00
CA ALA A 22 8.09 -11.43 14.14
C ALA A 22 8.60 -12.88 14.17
N GLU A 23 7.74 -13.87 13.91
CA GLU A 23 8.14 -15.29 13.85
C GLU A 23 9.10 -15.58 12.71
N ARG A 24 8.84 -15.04 11.51
CA ARG A 24 9.74 -15.15 10.35
C ARG A 24 11.11 -14.56 10.66
N ARG A 25 11.13 -13.35 11.25
CA ARG A 25 12.37 -12.67 11.65
C ARG A 25 13.13 -13.40 12.76
N LYS A 26 12.46 -14.07 13.70
CA LYS A 26 13.12 -14.92 14.70
C LYS A 26 13.86 -16.09 14.03
N LYS A 27 13.19 -16.79 13.10
CA LYS A 27 13.78 -17.89 12.33
C LYS A 27 14.98 -17.43 11.50
N GLU A 28 14.82 -16.37 10.72
CA GLU A 28 15.92 -15.82 9.92
C GLU A 28 17.12 -15.37 10.77
N LYS A 29 16.88 -14.75 11.93
CA LYS A 29 17.98 -14.40 12.86
C LYS A 29 18.70 -15.64 13.38
N HIS A 30 17.96 -16.69 13.71
CA HIS A 30 18.51 -17.98 14.11
C HIS A 30 19.37 -18.58 12.99
N ASP A 31 18.91 -18.48 11.74
CA ASP A 31 19.60 -18.98 10.55
C ASP A 31 20.74 -18.05 10.07
N GLY A 32 21.09 -17.02 10.84
CA GLY A 32 22.21 -16.12 10.59
C GLY A 32 21.89 -14.87 9.73
N LEU A 33 20.67 -14.73 9.24
CA LEU A 33 20.21 -13.58 8.46
C LEU A 33 19.89 -12.39 9.37
N ARG A 34 20.89 -11.50 9.52
CA ARG A 34 20.79 -10.32 10.41
C ARG A 34 20.10 -9.12 9.77
N ARG A 35 19.96 -9.07 8.45
CA ARG A 35 19.21 -8.03 7.73
C ARG A 35 17.91 -8.63 7.17
N PRO A 36 16.75 -7.98 7.38
CA PRO A 36 15.52 -8.30 6.67
C PRO A 36 15.74 -8.23 5.16
N GLY A 37 15.08 -9.12 4.42
CA GLY A 37 15.13 -9.17 2.96
C GLY A 37 14.36 -8.02 2.31
N SER A 38 14.46 -7.91 0.98
CA SER A 38 13.79 -6.86 0.19
C SER A 38 12.26 -6.88 0.31
N VAL A 39 11.68 -8.06 0.55
CA VAL A 39 10.24 -8.25 0.80
C VAL A 39 9.79 -7.52 2.05
N ASP A 40 10.67 -7.28 3.03
CA ASP A 40 10.33 -6.64 4.30
C ASP A 40 10.77 -5.16 4.36
N ASP A 41 11.35 -4.62 3.27
CA ASP A 41 11.81 -3.23 3.25
C ASP A 41 10.65 -2.25 3.38
N TRP A 42 9.47 -2.60 2.85
CA TRP A 42 8.28 -1.77 3.01
C TRP A 42 7.86 -1.65 4.48
N HIS A 43 7.98 -2.73 5.26
CA HIS A 43 7.59 -2.75 6.67
C HIS A 43 8.38 -1.72 7.48
N ARG A 44 9.69 -1.60 7.18
CA ARG A 44 10.57 -0.59 7.77
C ARG A 44 10.16 0.83 7.41
N LEU A 45 9.68 1.05 6.19
CA LEU A 45 9.28 2.36 5.69
C LEU A 45 7.91 2.80 6.22
N THR A 46 7.05 1.86 6.61
CA THR A 46 5.70 2.15 7.11
C THR A 46 5.60 2.34 8.63
N TRP A 47 6.70 2.52 9.36
CA TRP A 47 6.73 2.88 10.80
C TRP A 47 5.65 2.19 11.67
N GLY A 48 5.50 0.86 11.56
CA GLY A 48 4.51 0.12 12.35
C GLY A 48 3.05 0.27 11.89
N GLY A 49 2.83 0.55 10.60
CA GLY A 49 1.52 0.62 9.95
C GLY A 49 1.09 2.04 9.56
N PHE A 50 1.82 3.06 10.01
CA PHE A 50 1.59 4.44 9.60
C PHE A 50 2.12 4.68 8.17
N GLY A 51 1.21 4.96 7.25
CA GLY A 51 1.56 5.23 5.85
C GLY A 51 1.61 3.98 4.95
N VAL A 52 0.94 2.87 5.33
CA VAL A 52 0.74 1.73 4.42
C VAL A 52 0.05 2.18 3.14
N ALA A 53 -0.96 3.04 3.24
CA ALA A 53 -1.52 3.79 2.14
C ALA A 53 -2.34 4.98 2.66
N TRP A 54 -2.56 5.97 1.79
CA TRP A 54 -3.36 7.16 2.07
C TRP A 54 -4.52 7.27 1.08
N CYS A 55 -5.63 7.87 1.49
CA CYS A 55 -6.62 8.41 0.57
C CYS A 55 -6.49 9.93 0.62
N ASP A 56 -6.17 10.56 -0.52
CA ASP A 56 -5.94 12.00 -0.62
C ASP A 56 -7.23 12.80 -0.41
N ASP A 57 -8.30 12.46 -1.13
CA ASP A 57 -9.66 12.92 -0.81
C ASP A 57 -10.35 11.86 0.05
N PRO A 58 -10.70 12.12 1.32
CA PRO A 58 -11.34 11.15 2.19
C PRO A 58 -12.75 10.74 1.72
N ARG A 59 -13.34 11.44 0.75
CA ARG A 59 -14.62 11.07 0.13
C ARG A 59 -14.44 10.09 -1.04
N VAL A 60 -13.22 9.92 -1.51
CA VAL A 60 -12.86 8.98 -2.59
C VAL A 60 -11.96 7.91 -1.99
N HIS A 61 -12.58 6.82 -1.55
CA HIS A 61 -11.91 5.70 -0.90
C HIS A 61 -12.43 4.37 -1.47
N PRO A 62 -11.70 3.26 -1.27
CA PRO A 62 -12.19 1.94 -1.67
C PRO A 62 -13.56 1.61 -1.06
N HIS A 63 -14.38 0.87 -1.81
CA HIS A 63 -15.70 0.41 -1.36
C HIS A 63 -15.64 -0.83 -0.47
N GLN A 64 -14.51 -1.55 -0.48
CA GLN A 64 -14.28 -2.69 0.40
C GLN A 64 -14.01 -2.22 1.84
N SER A 65 -14.24 -3.11 2.81
CA SER A 65 -13.93 -2.79 4.21
C SER A 65 -12.44 -2.53 4.41
N LEU A 66 -12.11 -1.75 5.44
CA LEU A 66 -10.71 -1.43 5.77
C LEU A 66 -9.86 -2.70 5.97
N ALA A 67 -10.42 -3.72 6.62
CA ALA A 67 -9.74 -5.00 6.84
C ALA A 67 -9.41 -5.70 5.51
N GLU A 68 -10.33 -5.68 4.54
CA GLU A 68 -10.13 -6.28 3.23
C GLU A 68 -9.08 -5.51 2.41
N VAL A 69 -9.17 -4.18 2.39
CA VAL A 69 -8.19 -3.32 1.71
C VAL A 69 -6.79 -3.55 2.31
N LEU A 70 -6.68 -3.63 3.63
CA LEU A 70 -5.42 -3.87 4.31
C LEU A 70 -4.82 -5.24 3.96
N ARG A 71 -5.63 -6.32 3.95
CA ARG A 71 -5.17 -7.66 3.52
C ARG A 71 -4.60 -7.63 2.11
N ARG A 72 -5.27 -6.94 1.19
CA ARG A 72 -4.82 -6.81 -0.21
C ARG A 72 -3.52 -6.02 -0.31
N LEU A 73 -3.39 -4.92 0.42
CA LEU A 73 -2.17 -4.12 0.46
C LEU A 73 -0.99 -4.92 1.01
N ILE A 74 -1.15 -5.61 2.14
CA ILE A 74 -0.10 -6.48 2.71
C ILE A 74 0.27 -7.57 1.69
N SER A 75 -0.72 -8.25 1.12
CA SER A 75 -0.49 -9.32 0.14
C SER A 75 0.26 -8.81 -1.11
N ALA A 76 -0.04 -7.60 -1.57
CA ALA A 76 0.64 -7.01 -2.73
C ALA A 76 2.08 -6.59 -2.39
N LEU A 77 2.31 -6.07 -1.19
CA LEU A 77 3.65 -5.68 -0.70
C LEU A 77 4.57 -6.88 -0.47
N GLU A 78 4.02 -8.07 -0.21
CA GLU A 78 4.77 -9.32 -0.04
C GLU A 78 4.99 -10.10 -1.36
N ARG A 79 4.49 -9.61 -2.49
CA ARG A 79 4.57 -10.26 -3.80
C ARG A 79 5.37 -9.43 -4.81
N GLU A 80 5.57 -10.00 -5.99
CA GLU A 80 6.15 -9.27 -7.11
C GLU A 80 5.26 -8.07 -7.49
N PRO A 81 5.85 -6.92 -7.86
CA PRO A 81 5.11 -5.73 -8.25
C PRO A 81 4.20 -6.00 -9.46
N GLY A 82 3.01 -5.38 -9.47
CA GLY A 82 2.02 -5.48 -10.56
C GLY A 82 1.74 -4.14 -11.25
N SER A 83 0.76 -4.10 -12.14
CA SER A 83 0.36 -2.88 -12.85
C SER A 83 -0.94 -2.25 -12.34
N GLU A 84 -1.62 -2.91 -11.40
CA GLU A 84 -2.96 -2.55 -10.94
C GLU A 84 -2.97 -1.99 -9.51
N CYS A 85 -4.02 -1.26 -9.17
CA CYS A 85 -4.30 -0.87 -7.79
C CYS A 85 -4.62 -2.11 -6.94
N PRO A 86 -3.85 -2.43 -5.89
CA PRO A 86 -4.11 -3.62 -5.07
C PRO A 86 -5.42 -3.51 -4.27
N ALA A 87 -5.92 -2.31 -4.00
CA ALA A 87 -7.14 -2.12 -3.24
C ALA A 87 -8.39 -2.52 -4.06
N CYS A 88 -8.51 -2.00 -5.29
CA CYS A 88 -9.73 -2.15 -6.10
C CYS A 88 -9.54 -2.91 -7.43
N GLY A 89 -8.31 -3.22 -7.85
CA GLY A 89 -8.00 -3.81 -9.16
C GLY A 89 -7.99 -2.81 -10.33
N GLY A 90 -8.12 -1.51 -10.05
CA GLY A 90 -8.13 -0.48 -11.09
C GLY A 90 -6.76 -0.28 -11.75
N GLU A 91 -6.72 -0.24 -13.07
CA GLU A 91 -5.49 -0.03 -13.87
C GLU A 91 -5.15 1.46 -14.05
N ARG A 92 -6.11 2.35 -13.81
CA ARG A 92 -5.95 3.80 -14.08
C ARG A 92 -5.31 4.51 -12.91
N LEU A 93 -3.99 4.64 -12.98
CA LEU A 93 -3.18 5.36 -12.00
C LEU A 93 -2.70 6.70 -12.56
N VAL A 94 -2.75 7.76 -11.75
CA VAL A 94 -2.26 9.09 -12.11
C VAL A 94 -1.24 9.58 -11.09
N TRP A 95 -0.13 10.15 -11.56
CA TRP A 95 0.85 10.75 -10.65
C TRP A 95 0.34 12.09 -10.11
N LYS A 96 0.09 12.16 -8.81
CA LYS A 96 -0.23 13.40 -8.10
C LYS A 96 1.01 14.01 -7.45
N TYR A 97 0.97 15.33 -7.32
CA TYR A 97 1.95 16.14 -6.61
C TYR A 97 1.23 16.91 -5.49
N GLU A 98 2.00 17.40 -4.53
CA GLU A 98 1.50 18.28 -3.45
C GLU A 98 0.40 17.62 -2.60
N LEU A 99 0.57 16.33 -2.28
CA LEU A 99 -0.30 15.60 -1.35
C LEU A 99 -0.08 16.09 0.09
N ASP A 100 -1.14 16.12 0.89
CA ASP A 100 -1.16 16.64 2.28
C ASP A 100 -0.55 15.66 3.32
N HIS A 101 0.28 14.71 2.87
CA HIS A 101 0.98 13.73 3.70
C HIS A 101 2.33 13.36 3.07
N GLU A 102 3.23 12.74 3.83
CA GLU A 102 4.45 12.13 3.25
C GLU A 102 4.16 10.67 2.81
N PRO A 103 4.50 10.27 1.55
CA PRO A 103 5.13 11.08 0.52
C PRO A 103 4.18 12.08 -0.12
N SER A 104 4.67 13.32 -0.29
CA SER A 104 3.90 14.43 -0.89
C SER A 104 3.65 14.27 -2.39
N THR A 105 4.10 13.18 -3.01
CA THR A 105 3.84 12.87 -4.41
C THR A 105 3.77 11.36 -4.63
N GLY A 106 2.97 10.92 -5.61
CA GLY A 106 2.95 9.51 -6.00
C GLY A 106 1.74 9.09 -6.83
N PRO A 107 1.62 7.79 -7.16
CA PRO A 107 0.58 7.27 -8.03
C PRO A 107 -0.74 7.09 -7.27
N VAL A 108 -1.77 7.83 -7.66
CA VAL A 108 -3.12 7.74 -7.10
C VAL A 108 -4.02 6.96 -8.04
N CYS A 109 -4.76 5.99 -7.50
CA CYS A 109 -5.78 5.28 -8.26
C CYS A 109 -6.96 6.22 -8.55
N THR A 110 -7.33 6.37 -9.82
CA THR A 110 -8.47 7.22 -10.21
C THR A 110 -9.83 6.61 -9.86
N ASP A 111 -9.87 5.30 -9.59
CA ASP A 111 -11.11 4.58 -9.30
C ASP A 111 -11.46 4.60 -7.80
N CYS A 112 -10.47 4.48 -6.91
CA CYS A 112 -10.71 4.42 -5.47
C CYS A 112 -9.90 5.41 -4.63
N GLY A 113 -9.11 6.30 -5.23
CA GLY A 113 -8.49 7.45 -4.55
C GLY A 113 -7.28 7.15 -3.66
N ILE A 114 -6.92 5.87 -3.49
CA ILE A 114 -5.73 5.47 -2.74
C ILE A 114 -4.43 5.93 -3.45
N LEU A 115 -3.51 6.50 -2.68
CA LEU A 115 -2.10 6.59 -3.03
C LEU A 115 -1.51 5.18 -2.98
N VAL A 116 -1.31 4.59 -4.15
CA VAL A 116 -0.80 3.22 -4.29
C VAL A 116 0.67 3.18 -3.86
N PRO A 117 1.06 2.27 -2.95
CA PRO A 117 2.45 2.14 -2.54
C PRO A 117 3.36 1.84 -3.73
N ARG A 118 4.40 2.66 -3.94
CA ARG A 118 5.29 2.50 -5.09
C ARG A 118 5.92 1.11 -5.21
N PRO A 119 6.30 0.40 -4.13
CA PRO A 119 6.86 -0.95 -4.24
C PRO A 119 5.91 -1.99 -4.81
N VAL A 120 4.59 -1.77 -4.79
CA VAL A 120 3.64 -2.73 -5.37
C VAL A 120 3.45 -2.55 -6.88
N LEU A 121 4.05 -1.50 -7.47
CA LEU A 121 3.90 -1.18 -8.89
C LEU A 121 5.17 -1.48 -9.67
N THR A 122 5.01 -2.03 -10.87
CA THR A 122 6.12 -2.19 -11.80
C THR A 122 6.69 -0.84 -12.23
N PRO A 123 7.98 -0.79 -12.63
CA PRO A 123 8.57 0.43 -13.20
C PRO A 123 7.75 1.00 -14.37
N GLU A 124 7.18 0.14 -15.20
CA GLU A 124 6.33 0.51 -16.34
C GLU A 124 5.06 1.20 -15.86
N ALA A 125 4.32 0.61 -14.91
CA ALA A 125 3.12 1.23 -14.35
C ALA A 125 3.41 2.60 -13.70
N LEU A 126 4.55 2.74 -13.02
CA LEU A 126 4.99 4.03 -12.47
C LEU A 126 5.30 5.06 -13.57
N ALA A 127 5.94 4.63 -14.66
CA ALA A 127 6.21 5.49 -15.81
C ALA A 127 4.90 5.92 -16.49
N ASP A 128 3.95 5.01 -16.65
CA ASP A 128 2.65 5.23 -17.28
C ASP A 128 1.82 6.25 -16.48
N ALA A 129 1.75 6.07 -15.16
CA ALA A 129 1.08 7.01 -14.26
C ALA A 129 1.65 8.43 -14.36
N ARG A 130 2.95 8.57 -14.61
CA ARG A 130 3.62 9.88 -14.83
C ARG A 130 3.29 10.48 -16.19
N ARG A 131 3.08 9.66 -17.23
CA ARG A 131 2.76 10.14 -18.59
C ARG A 131 1.34 10.67 -18.70
N GLY A 132 0.40 10.27 -17.85
CA GLY A 132 -0.97 10.82 -17.82
C GLY A 132 -1.04 12.35 -17.76
N ARG A 133 0.00 13.02 -17.23
CA ARG A 133 0.16 14.48 -17.23
C ARG A 133 0.27 15.08 -18.64
N LEU A 134 0.91 14.39 -19.58
CA LEU A 134 1.19 14.92 -20.92
C LEU A 134 -0.07 15.06 -21.79
N LEU A 135 -1.10 14.26 -21.54
CA LEU A 135 -2.34 14.28 -22.32
C LEU A 135 -3.39 15.29 -21.81
N VAL A 136 -3.28 15.73 -20.55
CA VAL A 136 -4.25 16.67 -19.94
C VAL A 136 -3.76 18.13 -20.02
N SER A 137 -2.54 18.37 -20.50
CA SER A 137 -1.94 19.71 -20.66
C SER A 137 -1.81 20.17 -22.12
N ALA A 138 -2.55 19.57 -23.06
CA ALA A 138 -2.58 19.92 -24.48
C ALA A 138 -3.91 20.57 -24.89
#